data_AF-A0A2D7V0D2-F1
#
_entry.id   AF-A0A2D7V0D2-F1
#
_cell.length_a   1.000
_cell.length_b   1.000
_cell.length_c   1.000
_cell.angle_alpha   90.00
_cell.angle_beta   90.00
_cell.angle_gamma   90.00
#
_symmetry.space_group_name_H-M   'P 1'
#
loop_
_entity.id
_entity.type
_entity.pdbx_description
1 polymer ?
#
loop_
_entity_poly.entity_id
_entity_poly.type
_entity_poly.pdbx_seq_one_letter_code
_entity_poly.pdbx_strand_id
1 'polypeptide(L)'
;MVDEPKTIFIDTSISWGQQYWYKIRTKDESTNIGSFSDSIYILAYKPIGFWAIESFDTAKLCVDPISYTTNELLRLDNDTNLESIGDTSWILEFPKITIDTVTWFGSGMMHYSYVTVENSSDGIGFDTVTYSNTTAPEQFTIDFSNMNEGTILIGAEQQVIQLQHEQKSCSTVQFNFSP
;
A
#
# COMPACT_ATOMS: atom_id res chain seq x y z
N MET A 1 0.58 -53.52 4.27
CA MET A 1 0.09 -52.40 3.43
C MET A 1 0.97 -51.24 3.81
N VAL A 2 1.72 -50.68 2.85
CA VAL A 2 2.60 -49.52 3.11
C VAL A 2 1.71 -48.29 3.03
N ASP A 3 1.66 -47.49 4.09
CA ASP A 3 0.93 -46.22 4.07
C ASP A 3 1.62 -45.24 3.13
N GLU A 4 0.84 -44.44 2.41
CA GLU A 4 1.42 -43.39 1.58
C GLU A 4 2.12 -42.33 2.45
N PRO A 5 3.31 -41.85 2.05
CA PRO A 5 4.04 -40.86 2.82
C PRO A 5 3.29 -39.52 2.84
N LYS A 6 3.11 -38.95 4.03
CA LYS A 6 2.61 -37.57 4.17
C LYS A 6 3.69 -36.57 3.77
N THR A 7 3.49 -35.91 2.64
CA THR A 7 4.43 -34.92 2.08
C THR A 7 3.97 -33.47 2.27
N ILE A 8 2.80 -33.25 2.88
CA ILE A 8 2.19 -31.94 3.08
C ILE A 8 1.89 -31.74 4.57
N PHE A 9 2.21 -30.55 5.07
CA PHE A 9 1.84 -30.08 6.39
C PHE A 9 1.13 -28.73 6.25
N ILE A 10 0.01 -28.56 6.97
CA ILE A 10 -0.75 -27.30 7.03
C ILE A 10 -0.68 -26.84 8.49
N ASP A 11 -0.05 -25.68 8.70
CA ASP A 11 0.00 -25.03 10.01
C ASP A 11 -1.17 -24.05 10.14
N THR A 12 -2.07 -24.31 11.08
CA THR A 12 -3.22 -23.44 11.39
C THR A 12 -2.98 -22.57 12.62
N SER A 13 -1.77 -22.59 13.20
CA SER A 13 -1.38 -21.78 14.37
C SER A 13 -0.66 -20.49 14.01
N ILE A 14 -0.71 -20.11 12.72
CA ILE A 14 -0.09 -18.90 12.19
C ILE A 14 -0.96 -17.69 12.50
N SER A 15 -0.35 -16.67 13.10
CA SER A 15 -0.93 -15.37 13.43
C SER A 15 -0.32 -14.29 12.54
N TRP A 16 -1.11 -13.29 12.17
CA TRP A 16 -0.65 -12.19 11.34
C TRP A 16 0.47 -11.39 12.03
N GLY A 17 1.46 -10.95 11.26
CA GLY A 17 2.61 -10.16 11.70
C GLY A 17 3.66 -10.93 12.48
N GLN A 18 3.49 -12.24 12.68
CA GLN A 18 4.46 -13.09 13.35
C GLN A 18 5.46 -13.72 12.38
N GLN A 19 6.60 -14.13 12.94
CA GLN A 19 7.68 -14.79 12.22
C GLN A 19 7.72 -16.27 12.55
N TYR A 20 7.88 -17.10 11.53
CA TYR A 20 7.91 -18.55 11.66
C TYR A 20 9.12 -19.16 10.94
N TRP A 21 9.65 -20.22 11.54
CA TRP A 21 10.73 -21.02 10.97
C TRP A 21 10.29 -22.47 10.90
N TYR A 22 10.39 -23.06 9.72
CA TYR A 22 10.05 -24.46 9.51
C TYR A 22 11.27 -25.26 9.08
N LYS A 23 11.37 -26.48 9.61
CA LYS A 23 12.28 -27.53 9.16
C LYS A 23 11.51 -28.84 9.13
N ILE A 24 11.77 -29.65 8.12
CA ILE A 24 11.16 -30.97 7.98
C ILE A 24 12.22 -32.04 8.18
N ARG A 25 11.82 -33.23 8.63
CA ARG A 25 12.68 -34.42 8.65
C ARG A 25 11.86 -35.66 8.39
N THR A 26 12.49 -36.69 7.89
CA THR A 26 11.84 -37.96 7.59
C THR A 26 11.84 -38.89 8.81
N LYS A 27 10.82 -39.74 8.89
CA LYS A 27 10.76 -40.88 9.80
C LYS A 27 10.26 -42.09 9.00
N ASP A 28 10.98 -43.20 9.06
CA ASP A 28 10.56 -44.44 8.40
C ASP A 28 9.67 -45.31 9.30
N GLU A 29 9.11 -46.39 8.73
CA GLU A 29 8.29 -47.36 9.46
C GLU A 29 9.10 -48.12 10.53
N SER A 30 10.40 -48.25 10.33
CA SER A 30 11.34 -48.85 11.31
C SER A 30 11.73 -47.88 12.42
N THR A 31 11.07 -46.72 12.51
CA THR A 31 11.29 -45.65 13.48
C THR A 31 12.62 -44.91 13.38
N ASN A 32 13.41 -45.15 12.34
CA ASN A 32 14.61 -44.36 12.07
C ASN A 32 14.21 -42.93 11.71
N ILE A 33 14.97 -41.97 12.24
CA ILE A 33 14.71 -40.53 12.07
C ILE A 33 15.87 -39.93 11.29
N GLY A 34 15.55 -39.29 10.17
CA GLY A 34 16.51 -38.57 9.34
C GLY A 34 16.92 -37.22 9.95
N SER A 35 17.94 -36.60 9.36
CA SER A 35 18.33 -35.23 9.69
C SER A 35 17.25 -34.21 9.29
N PHE A 36 17.29 -33.05 9.93
CA PHE A 36 16.46 -31.91 9.51
C PHE A 36 16.91 -31.37 8.15
N SER A 37 15.95 -30.83 7.40
CA SER A 37 16.18 -29.97 6.25
C SER A 37 16.80 -28.64 6.66
N ASP A 38 17.19 -27.87 5.65
CA ASP A 38 17.40 -26.43 5.81
C ASP A 38 16.13 -25.75 6.35
N SER A 39 16.33 -24.65 7.09
CA SER A 39 15.22 -23.81 7.56
C SER A 39 14.68 -22.94 6.46
N ILE A 40 13.35 -22.86 6.39
CA ILE A 40 12.66 -21.79 5.70
C ILE A 40 12.18 -20.75 6.72
N TYR A 41 12.17 -19.49 6.30
CA TYR A 41 11.67 -18.35 7.08
C TYR A 41 10.42 -17.80 6.41
N ILE A 42 9.39 -17.54 7.20
CA ILE A 42 8.13 -16.96 6.73
C ILE A 42 7.74 -15.83 7.68
N LEU A 43 7.56 -14.62 7.12
CA LEU A 43 6.84 -13.54 7.79
C LEU A 43 5.36 -13.62 7.37
N ALA A 44 4.47 -13.84 8.33
CA ALA A 44 3.04 -13.95 8.08
C ALA A 44 2.40 -12.57 7.88
N TYR A 45 2.65 -11.95 6.73
CA TYR A 45 2.26 -10.57 6.47
C TYR A 45 1.49 -10.42 5.15
N LYS A 46 0.53 -9.48 5.15
CA LYS A 46 -0.18 -8.98 3.97
C LYS A 46 -0.46 -7.48 4.16
N PRO A 47 -0.30 -6.64 3.12
CA PRO A 47 -0.45 -5.19 3.20
C PRO A 47 -1.91 -4.71 3.21
N ILE A 48 -2.84 -5.56 3.63
CA ILE A 48 -4.27 -5.30 3.54
C ILE A 48 -4.73 -4.31 4.61
N GLY A 49 -5.78 -3.55 4.31
CA GLY A 49 -6.35 -2.58 5.24
C GLY A 49 -5.91 -1.14 4.99
N PHE A 50 -6.13 -0.28 5.98
CA PHE A 50 -5.82 1.14 5.92
C PHE A 50 -4.34 1.43 6.14
N TRP A 51 -3.85 2.36 5.32
CA TRP A 51 -2.56 3.00 5.40
C TRP A 51 -2.80 4.51 5.55
N ALA A 52 -2.37 5.06 6.68
CA ALA A 52 -2.35 6.50 6.92
C ALA A 52 -1.22 7.13 6.10
N ILE A 53 -1.41 8.37 5.67
CA ILE A 53 -0.41 9.12 4.91
C ILE A 53 0.16 10.17 5.86
N GLU A 54 1.42 10.04 6.26
CA GLU A 54 1.96 10.74 7.44
C GLU A 54 1.91 12.28 7.36
N SER A 55 1.82 12.85 6.15
CA SER A 55 1.74 14.30 5.93
C SER A 55 0.31 14.81 5.70
N PHE A 56 -0.71 13.96 5.83
CA PHE A 56 -2.10 14.30 5.53
C PHE A 56 -3.04 13.70 6.59
N ASP A 57 -3.57 14.56 7.47
CA ASP A 57 -4.33 14.13 8.66
C ASP A 57 -5.59 13.30 8.35
N THR A 58 -6.17 13.45 7.16
CA THR A 58 -7.42 12.77 6.78
C THR A 58 -7.27 11.79 5.62
N ALA A 59 -6.17 11.86 4.86
CA ALA A 59 -6.00 11.02 3.68
C ALA A 59 -5.56 9.62 4.07
N LYS A 60 -6.26 8.62 3.52
CA LYS A 60 -5.96 7.20 3.77
C LYS A 60 -5.98 6.44 2.46
N LEU A 61 -5.04 5.52 2.35
CA LEU A 61 -5.00 4.53 1.28
C LEU A 61 -5.53 3.21 1.85
N CYS A 62 -6.48 2.58 1.16
CA CYS A 62 -6.99 1.27 1.55
C CYS A 62 -6.54 0.22 0.54
N VAL A 63 -6.04 -0.92 1.02
CA VAL A 63 -5.76 -2.12 0.21
C VAL A 63 -6.82 -3.19 0.48
N ASP A 64 -7.59 -3.52 -0.55
CA ASP A 64 -8.67 -4.51 -0.47
C ASP A 64 -8.14 -5.94 -0.29
N PRO A 65 -8.66 -6.72 0.68
CA PRO A 65 -8.13 -8.04 0.99
C PRO A 65 -8.49 -9.15 -0.01
N ILE A 66 -9.45 -8.91 -0.92
CA ILE A 66 -9.91 -9.90 -1.90
C ILE A 66 -9.19 -9.70 -3.22
N SER A 67 -9.14 -8.46 -3.67
CA SER A 67 -8.62 -8.06 -4.97
C SER A 67 -7.18 -7.55 -4.94
N TYR A 68 -6.63 -7.27 -3.74
CA TYR A 68 -5.31 -6.66 -3.56
C TYR A 68 -5.16 -5.39 -4.39
N THR A 69 -6.22 -4.59 -4.46
CA THR A 69 -6.22 -3.29 -5.14
C THR A 69 -6.37 -2.16 -4.16
N THR A 70 -5.87 -0.98 -4.53
CA THR A 70 -6.12 0.25 -3.77
C THR A 70 -7.56 0.73 -3.93
N ASN A 71 -8.01 1.68 -3.10
CA ASN A 71 -9.29 2.36 -3.29
C ASN A 71 -9.34 3.14 -4.61
N GLU A 72 -10.56 3.44 -5.08
CA GLU A 72 -10.74 4.33 -6.22
C GLU A 72 -10.28 5.75 -5.85
N LEU A 73 -9.47 6.31 -6.75
CA LEU A 73 -8.84 7.63 -6.74
C LEU A 73 -8.38 8.13 -5.37
N LEU A 74 -7.08 8.02 -5.09
CA LEU A 74 -6.47 8.74 -3.96
C LEU A 74 -6.10 10.15 -4.44
N ARG A 75 -6.66 11.17 -3.81
CA ARG A 75 -6.33 12.58 -4.08
C ARG A 75 -5.62 13.17 -2.87
N LEU A 76 -4.46 13.78 -3.11
CA LEU A 76 -3.67 14.50 -2.11
C LEU A 76 -3.50 15.94 -2.57
N ASP A 77 -3.74 16.89 -1.68
CA ASP A 77 -3.55 18.31 -1.97
C ASP A 77 -2.83 19.01 -0.82
N ASN A 78 -2.02 20.02 -1.12
CA ASN A 78 -1.57 20.92 -0.06
C ASN A 78 -2.75 21.82 0.30
N ASP A 79 -3.28 21.64 1.49
CA ASP A 79 -4.36 22.44 2.08
C ASP A 79 -3.88 23.88 2.34
N THR A 80 -3.67 24.63 1.26
CA THR A 80 -3.26 26.02 1.27
C THR A 80 -4.47 26.90 1.07
N ASN A 81 -4.73 27.80 2.02
CA ASN A 81 -5.73 28.85 1.87
C ASN A 81 -5.36 29.74 0.68
N LEU A 82 -6.21 29.75 -0.35
CA LEU A 82 -6.05 30.53 -1.58
C LEU A 82 -6.77 31.88 -1.41
N GLU A 83 -6.15 32.82 -0.69
CA GLU A 83 -6.79 34.09 -0.28
C GLU A 83 -6.27 35.31 -1.06
N SER A 84 -5.09 35.21 -1.66
CA SER A 84 -4.40 36.31 -2.35
C SER A 84 -4.00 35.93 -3.78
N ILE A 85 -3.94 36.92 -4.66
CA ILE A 85 -3.42 36.74 -6.04
C ILE A 85 -2.00 36.18 -5.97
N GLY A 86 -1.76 35.13 -6.75
CA GLY A 86 -0.46 34.45 -6.81
C GLY A 86 -0.30 33.34 -5.78
N ASP A 87 -1.28 33.11 -4.90
CA ASP A 87 -1.32 31.90 -4.09
C ASP A 87 -1.42 30.67 -5.01
N THR A 88 -0.73 29.59 -4.64
CA THR A 88 -0.67 28.34 -5.41
C THR A 88 -0.91 27.12 -4.53
N SER A 89 -1.78 26.23 -4.99
CA SER A 89 -2.00 24.89 -4.44
C SER A 89 -1.65 23.84 -5.50
N TRP A 90 -1.35 22.62 -5.09
CA TRP A 90 -1.11 21.47 -5.94
C TRP A 90 -1.99 20.29 -5.52
N ILE A 91 -2.31 19.45 -6.49
CA ILE A 91 -3.17 18.28 -6.38
C ILE A 91 -2.47 17.11 -7.08
N LEU A 92 -2.30 16.01 -6.35
CA LEU A 92 -1.84 14.71 -6.83
C LEU A 92 -3.01 13.74 -6.86
N GLU A 93 -3.25 13.10 -8.00
CA GLU A 93 -4.32 12.11 -8.18
C GLU A 93 -3.77 10.76 -8.61
N PHE A 94 -3.87 9.78 -7.73
CA PHE A 94 -3.43 8.41 -7.96
C PHE A 94 -4.64 7.54 -8.33
N PRO A 95 -4.62 6.84 -9.47
CA PRO A 95 -5.66 5.90 -9.82
C PRO A 95 -5.61 4.65 -8.93
N LYS A 96 -6.67 3.85 -9.05
CA LYS A 96 -6.68 2.49 -8.51
C LYS A 96 -5.57 1.65 -9.16
N ILE A 97 -4.79 0.95 -8.34
CA ILE A 97 -3.75 0.02 -8.79
C ILE A 97 -3.95 -1.37 -8.19
N THR A 98 -3.34 -2.38 -8.80
CA THR A 98 -3.24 -3.74 -8.25
C THR A 98 -1.87 -3.94 -7.65
N ILE A 99 -1.81 -4.61 -6.50
CA ILE A 99 -0.59 -4.92 -5.77
C ILE A 99 -0.14 -6.34 -6.14
N ASP A 100 1.14 -6.50 -6.46
CA ASP A 100 1.78 -7.80 -6.62
C ASP A 100 1.80 -8.52 -5.28
N THR A 101 1.20 -9.72 -5.23
CA THR A 101 1.06 -10.49 -3.99
C THR A 101 2.31 -11.27 -3.58
N VAL A 102 3.37 -11.23 -4.39
CA VAL A 102 4.68 -11.83 -4.08
C VAL A 102 5.62 -10.78 -3.50
N THR A 103 5.68 -9.62 -4.12
CA THR A 103 6.65 -8.56 -3.78
C THR A 103 6.03 -7.42 -2.97
N TRP A 104 4.70 -7.31 -2.94
CA TRP A 104 3.92 -6.24 -2.30
C TRP A 104 4.15 -4.85 -2.92
N PHE A 105 4.52 -4.79 -4.20
CA PHE A 105 4.63 -3.54 -4.97
C PHE A 105 3.41 -3.31 -5.85
N GLY A 106 3.09 -2.03 -6.07
CA GLY A 106 2.13 -1.58 -7.06
C GLY A 106 2.72 -0.46 -7.91
N SER A 107 2.25 -0.27 -9.14
CA SER A 107 2.69 0.85 -9.98
C SER A 107 1.57 1.35 -10.87
N GLY A 108 1.64 2.62 -11.23
CA GLY A 108 0.64 3.27 -12.06
C GLY A 108 1.11 4.62 -12.57
N MET A 109 0.17 5.36 -13.15
CA MET A 109 0.37 6.71 -13.64
C MET A 109 -0.52 7.67 -12.85
N MET A 110 0.05 8.73 -12.27
CA MET A 110 -0.64 9.75 -11.49
C MET A 110 -0.76 11.06 -12.29
N HIS A 111 -1.75 11.88 -11.95
CA HIS A 111 -1.91 13.21 -12.52
C HIS A 111 -1.52 14.27 -11.48
N TYR A 112 -0.79 15.27 -11.93
CA TYR A 112 -0.41 16.45 -11.14
C TYR A 112 -1.06 17.70 -11.73
N SER A 113 -1.81 18.41 -10.91
CA SER A 113 -2.40 19.71 -11.24
C SER A 113 -2.03 20.74 -10.19
N TYR A 114 -1.97 22.01 -10.57
CA TYR A 114 -1.84 23.12 -9.62
C TYR A 114 -2.98 24.12 -9.81
N VAL A 115 -3.40 24.76 -8.74
CA VAL A 115 -4.43 25.78 -8.70
C VAL A 115 -3.75 27.09 -8.33
N THR A 116 -4.11 28.19 -8.97
CA THR A 116 -3.66 29.52 -8.58
C THR A 116 -4.78 30.54 -8.57
N VAL A 117 -4.65 31.55 -7.72
CA VAL A 117 -5.59 32.67 -7.65
C VAL A 117 -5.13 33.76 -8.62
N GLU A 118 -5.99 34.09 -9.58
CA GLU A 118 -5.76 35.11 -10.60
C GLU A 118 -6.87 36.17 -10.59
N ASN A 119 -6.63 37.28 -11.29
CA ASN A 119 -7.68 38.26 -11.52
C ASN A 119 -8.78 37.64 -12.38
N SER A 120 -10.03 37.83 -11.97
CA SER A 120 -11.16 37.36 -12.76
C SER A 120 -11.15 38.00 -14.16
N SER A 121 -11.56 37.21 -15.16
CA SER A 121 -11.64 37.64 -16.56
C SER A 121 -12.66 38.77 -16.80
N ASP A 122 -13.58 38.98 -15.87
CA ASP A 122 -14.55 40.09 -15.86
C ASP A 122 -14.03 41.36 -15.16
N GLY A 123 -12.81 41.31 -14.61
CA GLY A 123 -12.15 42.42 -13.91
C GLY A 123 -12.73 42.72 -12.52
N ILE A 124 -13.62 41.87 -11.98
CA ILE A 124 -14.23 42.06 -10.66
C ILE A 124 -13.83 40.90 -9.75
N GLY A 125 -12.95 41.19 -8.78
CA GLY A 125 -12.52 40.21 -7.78
C GLY A 125 -11.48 39.21 -8.32
N PHE A 126 -11.35 38.09 -7.63
CA PHE A 126 -10.36 37.05 -7.90
C PHE A 126 -11.06 35.74 -8.24
N ASP A 127 -10.45 34.96 -9.12
CA ASP A 127 -10.91 33.63 -9.52
C ASP A 127 -9.79 32.61 -9.30
N THR A 128 -10.17 31.38 -8.96
CA THR A 128 -9.23 30.26 -8.84
C THR A 128 -9.18 29.49 -10.14
N VAL A 129 -8.02 29.50 -10.80
CA VAL A 129 -7.80 28.79 -12.06
C VAL A 129 -6.99 27.52 -11.81
N THR A 130 -7.47 26.39 -12.33
CA THR A 130 -6.75 25.11 -12.27
C THR A 130 -5.99 24.88 -13.55
N TYR A 131 -4.69 24.65 -13.42
CA TYR A 131 -3.78 24.29 -14.50
C TYR A 131 -3.31 22.85 -14.28
N SER A 132 -3.58 21.96 -15.23
CA SER A 132 -2.92 20.65 -15.25
C SER A 132 -1.52 20.81 -15.80
N ASN A 133 -0.49 20.62 -14.95
CA ASN A 133 0.90 20.84 -15.35
C ASN A 133 1.40 19.76 -16.32
N THR A 134 0.70 18.61 -16.40
CA THR A 134 1.22 17.49 -17.15
C THR A 134 0.43 17.25 -18.43
N THR A 135 1.08 17.50 -19.57
CA THR A 135 0.61 17.02 -20.88
C THR A 135 0.60 15.49 -20.95
N ALA A 136 1.28 14.81 -20.01
CA ALA A 136 1.32 13.36 -19.86
C ALA A 136 1.41 12.93 -18.38
N PRO A 137 0.66 11.91 -17.93
CA PRO A 137 0.73 11.40 -16.55
C PRO A 137 2.15 11.04 -16.09
N GLU A 138 2.42 11.10 -14.78
CA GLU A 138 3.71 10.74 -14.18
C GLU A 138 3.68 9.34 -13.58
N GLN A 139 4.77 8.58 -13.72
CA GLN A 139 4.86 7.25 -13.13
C GLN A 139 5.01 7.34 -11.60
N PHE A 140 4.32 6.43 -10.90
CA PHE A 140 4.55 6.21 -9.47
C PHE A 140 4.62 4.71 -9.14
N THR A 141 5.26 4.40 -8.04
CA THR A 141 5.34 3.06 -7.44
C THR A 141 4.95 3.14 -5.98
N ILE A 142 4.19 2.16 -5.50
CA ILE A 142 3.87 1.99 -4.09
C ILE A 142 4.58 0.73 -3.59
N ASP A 143 5.25 0.84 -2.45
CA ASP A 143 5.93 -0.25 -1.76
C ASP A 143 5.25 -0.51 -0.41
N PHE A 144 4.74 -1.74 -0.24
CA PHE A 144 4.21 -2.25 1.01
C PHE A 144 4.97 -3.48 1.52
N SER A 145 6.25 -3.63 1.17
CA SER A 145 7.04 -4.80 1.55
C SER A 145 7.31 -4.87 3.07
N ASN A 146 7.24 -3.74 3.78
CA ASN A 146 7.37 -3.65 5.22
C ASN A 146 5.98 -3.65 5.89
N MET A 147 5.89 -4.36 7.02
CA MET A 147 4.63 -4.53 7.74
C MET A 147 4.03 -3.25 8.31
N ASN A 148 4.88 -2.32 8.77
CA ASN A 148 4.44 -1.13 9.50
C ASN A 148 4.53 0.14 8.65
N GLU A 149 5.37 0.12 7.62
CA GLU A 149 5.76 1.28 6.84
C GLU A 149 5.60 0.97 5.35
N GLY A 150 5.18 1.95 4.58
CA GLY A 150 5.07 1.87 3.14
C GLY A 150 5.49 3.20 2.51
N THR A 151 5.75 3.19 1.21
CA THR A 151 6.15 4.40 0.50
C THR A 151 5.45 4.53 -0.84
N ILE A 152 5.14 5.75 -1.25
CA ILE A 152 4.82 6.10 -2.63
C ILE A 152 5.99 6.89 -3.19
N LEU A 153 6.58 6.36 -4.26
CA LEU A 153 7.68 6.95 -5.01
C LEU A 153 7.12 7.56 -6.29
N ILE A 154 7.36 8.84 -6.52
CA ILE A 154 6.84 9.58 -7.68
C ILE A 154 8.00 10.01 -8.57
N GLY A 155 7.89 9.66 -9.85
CA GLY A 155 8.76 10.15 -10.91
C GLY A 155 10.25 9.83 -10.73
N ALA A 156 11.08 10.52 -11.53
CA ALA A 156 12.54 10.42 -11.48
C ALA A 156 13.16 11.27 -10.37
N GLU A 157 12.45 12.31 -9.90
CA GLU A 157 12.90 13.20 -8.82
C GLU A 157 12.70 12.61 -7.42
N GLN A 158 12.19 11.37 -7.32
CA GLN A 158 12.06 10.59 -6.09
C GLN A 158 11.33 11.34 -4.97
N GLN A 159 10.22 12.03 -5.27
CA GLN A 159 9.36 12.50 -4.21
C GLN A 159 8.80 11.28 -3.46
N VAL A 160 9.00 11.24 -2.16
CA VAL A 160 8.61 10.12 -1.29
C VAL A 160 7.46 10.56 -0.39
N ILE A 161 6.35 9.85 -0.47
CA ILE A 161 5.24 9.97 0.48
C ILE A 161 5.29 8.75 1.41
N GLN A 162 5.34 9.01 2.71
CA GLN A 162 5.39 7.97 3.73
C GLN A 162 3.98 7.50 4.09
N LEU A 163 3.86 6.18 4.24
CA LEU A 163 2.64 5.49 4.63
C LEU A 163 2.86 4.72 5.92
N GLN A 164 1.87 4.74 6.80
CA GLN A 164 1.87 3.99 8.05
C GLN A 164 0.69 3.01 8.08
N HIS A 165 0.97 1.74 8.34
CA HIS A 165 -0.09 0.72 8.41
C HIS A 165 -0.93 0.90 9.68
N GLU A 166 -2.25 1.07 9.53
CA GLU A 166 -3.14 1.23 10.68
C GLU A 166 -3.62 -0.10 11.27
N GLN A 167 -3.29 -1.25 10.66
CA GLN A 167 -3.77 -2.58 11.05
C GLN A 167 -5.31 -2.65 11.19
N LYS A 168 -6.01 -1.89 10.35
CA LYS A 168 -7.48 -1.81 10.33
C LYS A 168 -8.02 -2.23 8.97
N SER A 169 -9.11 -2.99 8.99
CA SER A 169 -9.88 -3.33 7.79
C SER A 169 -10.36 -2.09 7.05
N CYS A 170 -10.38 -2.16 5.71
CA CYS A 170 -10.98 -1.16 4.83
C CYS A 170 -12.50 -1.00 4.97
N SER A 171 -13.16 -1.96 5.61
CA SER A 171 -14.59 -1.93 5.90
C SER A 171 -14.82 -1.46 7.34
N THR A 172 -15.93 -0.77 7.58
CA THR A 172 -16.45 -0.53 8.95
C THR A 172 -16.78 -1.85 9.67
N VAL A 173 -16.85 -2.96 8.95
CA VAL A 173 -16.81 -4.32 9.51
C VAL A 173 -15.36 -4.64 9.87
N GLN A 174 -15.07 -4.57 11.17
CA GLN A 174 -13.79 -4.99 11.73
C GLN A 174 -13.49 -6.45 11.36
N PHE A 175 -12.52 -6.66 10.48
CA PHE A 175 -11.74 -7.88 10.57
C PHE A 175 -10.78 -7.67 11.73
N ASN A 176 -11.06 -8.29 12.87
CA ASN A 176 -10.09 -8.37 13.94
C ASN A 176 -8.91 -9.18 13.42
N PHE A 177 -7.77 -8.52 13.21
CA PHE A 177 -6.48 -9.19 13.17
C PHE A 177 -6.19 -9.67 14.60
N SER A 178 -6.90 -10.72 15.03
CA SER A 178 -6.67 -11.31 16.34
C SER A 178 -5.43 -12.19 16.28
N PRO A 179 -4.58 -12.19 17.33
CA PRO A 179 -3.45 -13.11 17.45
C PRO A 179 -3.89 -14.58 17.48
#